data_AF-A0A5E7FHJ5-F1
#
_entry.id   AF-A0A5E7FHJ5-F1
#
_cell.length_a   1.000
_cell.length_b   1.000
_cell.length_c   1.000
_cell.angle_alpha   90.00
_cell.angle_beta   90.00
_cell.angle_gamma   90.00
#
_symmetry.space_group_name_H-M   'P 1'
#
loop_
_entity.id
_entity.type
_entity.pdbx_description
1 polymer ?
#
loop_
_entity_poly.entity_id
_entity_poly.type
_entity_poly.pdbx_seq_one_letter_code
_entity_poly.pdbx_strand_id
1 'polypeptide(L)'
;MHKITRSMLAVSFCALALPAVAQPFICGGYFIGSDTQAKLAHTILEDGGRAVGIQQVFTLCQKGVIQVVLDGNNETSTPSYKNRWQQRAVTLFEVPQNKVVVR
;
A
#
# COMPACT_ATOMS: atom_id res chain seq x y z
N MET A 1 -27.21 -43.23 45.52
CA MET A 1 -26.12 -42.31 45.13
C MET A 1 -25.95 -42.37 43.62
N HIS A 2 -26.43 -41.34 42.90
CA HIS A 2 -26.32 -41.23 41.43
C HIS A 2 -24.90 -40.75 41.05
N LYS A 3 -24.19 -41.50 40.20
CA LYS A 3 -22.96 -41.06 39.54
C LYS A 3 -23.32 -40.45 38.19
N ILE A 4 -23.20 -39.13 38.08
CA ILE A 4 -23.26 -38.40 36.82
C ILE A 4 -21.82 -37.94 36.54
N THR A 5 -21.14 -38.58 35.59
CA THR A 5 -19.91 -38.03 35.02
C THR A 5 -20.27 -37.47 33.65
N ARG A 6 -20.60 -36.18 33.63
CA ARG A 6 -20.94 -35.44 32.42
C ARG A 6 -19.66 -35.12 31.64
N SER A 7 -19.78 -35.39 30.35
CA SER A 7 -18.95 -34.95 29.23
C SER A 7 -18.80 -33.42 29.16
N MET A 8 -17.89 -32.97 28.28
CA MET A 8 -17.56 -31.61 27.84
C MET A 8 -16.45 -30.90 28.66
N LEU A 9 -15.48 -30.18 28.08
CA LEU A 9 -15.46 -29.42 26.84
C LEU A 9 -14.05 -29.44 26.20
N ALA A 10 -14.03 -29.62 24.88
CA ALA A 10 -12.94 -29.17 24.02
C ALA A 10 -12.87 -27.64 24.05
N VAL A 11 -11.75 -27.08 24.51
CA VAL A 11 -11.44 -25.65 24.33
C VAL A 11 -10.47 -25.54 23.17
N SER A 12 -11.05 -25.46 21.96
CA SER A 12 -10.35 -24.95 20.79
C SER A 12 -10.02 -23.50 21.05
N PHE A 13 -8.73 -23.19 21.24
CA PHE A 13 -8.24 -21.81 21.25
C PHE A 13 -8.37 -21.27 19.83
N CYS A 14 -9.51 -20.65 19.53
CA CYS A 14 -9.59 -19.71 18.42
C CYS A 14 -8.55 -18.61 18.68
N ALA A 15 -7.45 -18.65 17.93
CA ALA A 15 -6.56 -17.52 17.77
C ALA A 15 -7.40 -16.36 17.23
N LEU A 16 -7.82 -15.47 18.14
CA LEU A 16 -8.35 -14.18 17.80
C LEU A 16 -7.25 -13.45 17.03
N ALA A 17 -7.37 -13.48 15.70
CA ALA A 17 -6.62 -12.61 14.82
C ALA A 17 -6.99 -11.18 15.23
N LEU A 18 -6.17 -10.59 16.09
CA LEU A 18 -6.23 -9.19 16.43
C LEU A 18 -6.28 -8.43 15.11
N PRO A 19 -7.24 -7.49 14.92
CA PRO A 19 -7.22 -6.65 13.74
C PRO A 19 -5.86 -5.96 13.75
N ALA A 20 -5.07 -6.16 12.70
CA ALA A 20 -3.82 -5.44 12.51
C ALA A 20 -4.13 -3.97 12.77
N VAL A 21 -3.62 -3.44 13.89
CA VAL A 21 -3.80 -2.04 14.26
C VAL A 21 -3.15 -1.27 13.12
N ALA A 22 -3.98 -0.69 12.25
CA ALA A 22 -3.51 0.14 11.16
C ALA A 22 -2.66 1.24 11.80
N GLN A 23 -1.34 1.10 11.66
CA GLN A 23 -0.41 2.07 12.22
C GLN A 23 -0.79 3.43 11.65
N PRO A 24 -0.86 4.49 12.47
CA PRO A 24 -1.14 5.82 11.95
C PRO A 24 -0.03 6.17 10.95
N PHE A 25 -0.41 6.23 9.67
CA PHE A 25 0.48 6.65 8.60
C PHE A 25 0.78 8.15 8.78
N ILE A 26 1.90 8.46 9.44
CA ILE A 26 2.37 9.84 9.63
C ILE A 26 3.42 10.13 8.57
N CYS A 27 2.95 10.63 7.45
CA CYS A 27 3.80 11.13 6.39
C CYS A 27 4.01 12.65 6.53
N GLY A 28 4.31 13.04 7.77
CA GLY A 28 4.24 14.42 8.26
C GLY A 28 5.57 15.02 8.69
N GLY A 29 6.70 14.35 8.47
CA GLY A 29 8.00 14.88 8.90
C GLY A 29 9.20 13.95 8.73
N TYR A 30 8.98 12.67 8.44
CA TYR A 30 10.05 11.75 8.06
C TYR A 30 9.82 11.28 6.63
N PHE A 31 10.85 11.50 5.81
CA PHE A 31 11.01 11.04 4.44
C PHE A 31 10.41 9.64 4.26
N ILE A 32 9.61 9.46 3.20
CA ILE A 32 9.51 8.13 2.58
C ILE A 32 10.96 7.75 2.26
N GLY A 33 11.46 6.65 2.81
CA GLY A 33 12.88 6.28 2.64
C GLY A 33 13.31 6.39 1.18
N SER A 34 14.47 7.00 0.91
CA SER A 34 14.99 7.22 -0.45
C SER A 34 14.95 5.95 -1.28
N ASP A 35 15.24 4.82 -0.65
CA ASP A 35 15.30 3.50 -1.28
C ASP A 35 13.91 3.02 -1.67
N THR A 36 12.90 3.28 -0.84
CA THR A 36 11.50 2.95 -1.14
C THR A 36 10.95 3.81 -2.27
N GLN A 37 11.34 5.09 -2.33
CA GLN A 37 10.98 5.97 -3.45
C GLN A 37 11.65 5.50 -4.76
N ALA A 38 12.95 5.21 -4.71
CA ALA A 38 13.70 4.71 -5.86
C ALA A 38 13.14 3.36 -6.34
N LYS A 39 12.78 2.46 -5.42
CA LYS A 39 12.16 1.17 -5.72
C LYS A 39 10.79 1.35 -6.36
N LEU A 40 9.97 2.30 -5.90
CA LEU A 40 8.69 2.60 -6.55
C LEU A 40 8.90 3.10 -7.98
N ALA A 41 9.80 4.08 -8.15
CA ALA A 41 10.11 4.66 -9.45
C ALA A 41 10.58 3.58 -10.43
N HIS A 42 11.50 2.72 -10.00
CA HIS A 42 11.99 1.60 -10.78
C HIS A 42 10.87 0.63 -11.16
N THR A 43 10.05 0.21 -10.18
CA THR A 43 8.92 -0.72 -10.41
C THR A 43 7.92 -0.16 -11.42
N ILE A 44 7.56 1.12 -11.32
CA ILE A 44 6.63 1.76 -12.26
C ILE A 44 7.23 1.83 -13.66
N LEU A 45 8.50 2.22 -13.77
CA LEU A 45 9.18 2.32 -15.06
C LEU A 45 9.31 0.96 -15.76
N GLU A 46 9.59 -0.11 -15.02
CA GLU A 46 9.72 -1.48 -15.54
C GLU A 46 8.38 -2.14 -15.88
N ASP A 47 7.31 -1.88 -15.12
CA ASP A 47 5.98 -2.50 -15.30
C ASP A 47 5.17 -1.84 -16.43
N GLY A 48 5.86 -1.29 -17.44
CA GLY A 48 5.28 -0.64 -18.61
C GLY A 48 5.24 0.88 -18.58
N GLY A 49 5.71 1.53 -17.50
CA GLY A 49 5.74 2.98 -17.40
C GLY A 49 6.51 3.66 -18.53
N ARG A 50 7.68 3.11 -18.91
CA ARG A 50 8.46 3.63 -20.04
C ARG A 50 7.74 3.47 -21.38
N ALA A 51 7.02 2.36 -21.56
CA ALA A 51 6.30 2.08 -22.80
C ALA A 51 5.15 3.07 -23.03
N VAL A 52 4.60 3.63 -21.95
CA VAL A 52 3.55 4.65 -21.98
C VAL A 52 4.10 6.07 -21.78
N GLY A 53 5.41 6.27 -21.98
CA GLY A 53 6.02 7.59 -22.01
C GLY A 53 6.33 8.23 -20.65
N ILE A 54 6.37 7.47 -19.55
CA ILE A 54 6.89 7.96 -18.26
C ILE A 54 8.42 8.05 -18.32
N GLN A 55 8.94 9.25 -18.10
CA GLN A 55 10.37 9.55 -18.05
C GLN A 55 10.89 9.47 -16.62
N GLN A 56 10.15 10.07 -15.67
CA GLN A 56 10.53 10.13 -14.27
C GLN A 56 9.32 9.89 -13.36
N VAL A 57 9.60 9.43 -12.14
CA VAL A 57 8.60 9.22 -11.11
C VAL A 57 9.10 9.90 -9.85
N PHE A 58 8.31 10.82 -9.32
CA PHE A 58 8.59 11.48 -8.06
C PHE A 58 7.59 11.02 -7.01
N THR A 59 8.07 10.86 -5.79
CA THR A 59 7.20 10.56 -4.66
C THR A 59 7.29 11.70 -3.67
N LEU A 60 6.19 12.39 -3.44
CA LEU A 60 6.08 13.49 -2.51
C LEU A 60 5.15 13.07 -1.40
N CYS A 61 5.41 13.58 -0.20
CA CYS A 61 4.44 13.48 0.85
C CYS A 61 3.92 14.83 1.27
N GLN A 62 2.60 15.00 1.21
CA GLN A 62 1.96 16.25 1.52
C GLN A 62 0.67 15.99 2.31
N LYS A 63 0.57 16.59 3.51
CA LYS A 63 -0.62 16.52 4.36
C LYS A 63 -1.08 15.08 4.65
N GLY A 64 -0.13 14.16 4.85
CA GLY A 64 -0.42 12.75 5.13
C GLY A 64 -0.93 11.96 3.92
N VAL A 65 -0.68 12.44 2.70
CA VAL A 65 -0.97 11.76 1.43
C VAL A 65 0.32 11.63 0.63
N ILE A 66 0.58 10.42 0.13
CA ILE A 66 1.64 10.13 -0.82
C ILE A 66 1.15 10.53 -2.22
N GLN A 67 1.86 11.47 -2.83
CA GLN A 67 1.66 11.84 -4.22
C GLN A 67 2.75 11.20 -5.06
N VAL A 68 2.36 10.30 -5.96
CA VAL A 68 3.21 9.74 -6.99
C VAL A 68 3.00 10.58 -8.24
N VAL A 69 3.99 11.41 -8.58
CA VAL A 69 3.94 12.29 -9.75
C VAL A 69 4.67 11.60 -10.89
N LEU A 70 3.98 11.41 -12.00
CA LEU A 70 4.53 10.81 -13.21
C LEU A 70 4.91 11.94 -14.17
N ASP A 71 6.19 12.08 -14.46
CA ASP A 71 6.66 12.96 -15.53
C ASP A 71 6.63 12.16 -16.83
N GLY A 72 5.65 12.45 -17.70
CA GLY A 72 5.44 11.70 -18.94
C GLY A 72 4.40 12.32 -19.88
N ASN A 73 4.08 11.61 -20.94
CA ASN A 73 3.09 12.04 -21.95
C ASN A 73 1.64 11.87 -21.45
N ASN A 74 0.64 12.26 -22.27
CA ASN A 74 -0.78 12.14 -21.89
C ASN A 74 -1.32 10.69 -21.78
N GLU A 75 -0.62 9.68 -22.31
CA GLU A 75 -1.06 8.27 -22.22
C GLU A 75 -0.97 7.74 -20.78
N THR A 76 -0.09 8.34 -19.98
CA THR A 76 0.07 8.11 -18.53
C THR A 76 -1.18 8.51 -17.72
N SER A 77 -2.10 9.27 -18.33
CA SER A 77 -3.28 9.80 -17.65
C SER A 77 -4.49 8.85 -17.63
N THR A 78 -4.42 7.69 -18.27
CA THR A 78 -5.56 6.76 -18.29
C THR A 78 -5.83 6.16 -16.89
N PRO A 79 -7.10 5.99 -16.49
CA PRO A 79 -7.45 5.47 -15.16
C PRO A 79 -6.87 4.08 -14.84
N SER A 80 -6.73 3.22 -15.87
CA SER A 80 -6.18 1.87 -15.71
C SER A 80 -4.72 1.89 -15.27
N TYR A 81 -3.87 2.71 -15.90
CA TYR A 81 -2.47 2.87 -15.49
C TYR A 81 -2.36 3.53 -14.12
N LYS A 82 -3.11 4.60 -13.87
CA LYS A 82 -3.11 5.26 -12.55
C LYS A 82 -3.48 4.31 -11.42
N ASN A 83 -4.48 3.46 -11.61
CA ASN A 83 -4.86 2.44 -10.62
C ASN A 83 -3.76 1.41 -10.40
N ARG A 84 -3.12 0.92 -11.47
CA ARG A 84 -1.99 -0.02 -11.36
C ARG A 84 -0.85 0.59 -10.53
N TRP A 85 -0.46 1.82 -10.83
CA TRP A 85 0.61 2.54 -10.12
C TRP A 85 0.26 2.87 -8.68
N GLN A 86 -0.99 3.23 -8.43
CA GLN A 86 -1.50 3.42 -7.08
C GLN A 86 -1.40 2.13 -6.27
N GLN A 87 -1.78 0.99 -6.84
CA GLN A 87 -1.67 -0.31 -6.18
C GLN A 87 -0.23 -0.68 -5.85
N ARG A 88 0.73 -0.42 -6.76
CA ARG A 88 2.16 -0.64 -6.47
C ARG A 88 2.64 0.19 -5.28
N ALA A 89 2.27 1.47 -5.23
CA ALA A 89 2.61 2.35 -4.12
C ALA A 89 1.93 1.93 -2.81
N VAL A 90 0.66 1.52 -2.85
CA VAL A 90 -0.08 0.97 -1.69
C VAL A 90 0.63 -0.25 -1.11
N THR A 91 1.00 -1.21 -1.96
CA THR A 91 1.70 -2.42 -1.53
C THR A 91 3.09 -2.09 -1.00
N LEU A 92 3.83 -1.19 -1.65
CA LEU A 92 5.20 -0.90 -1.26
C LEU A 92 5.31 -0.08 0.02
N PHE A 93 4.40 0.88 0.22
CA PHE A 93 4.38 1.73 1.40
C PHE A 93 3.53 1.17 2.54
N GLU A 94 2.81 0.07 2.31
CA GLU A 94 1.89 -0.56 3.27
C GLU A 94 0.84 0.43 3.81
N VAL A 95 0.35 1.32 2.94
CA VAL A 95 -0.62 2.36 3.29
C VAL A 95 -1.99 2.10 2.67
N PRO A 96 -3.07 2.60 3.28
CA PRO A 96 -4.39 2.56 2.65
C PRO A 96 -4.43 3.26 1.27
N GLN A 97 -5.23 2.74 0.35
CA GLN A 97 -5.35 3.30 -1.01
C GLN A 97 -5.75 4.78 -1.03
N ASN A 98 -6.58 5.23 -0.10
CA ASN A 98 -6.98 6.64 0.03
C ASN A 98 -5.85 7.57 0.52
N LYS A 99 -4.67 7.03 0.85
CA LYS A 99 -3.46 7.77 1.20
C LYS A 99 -2.47 7.87 0.05
N VAL A 100 -2.77 7.31 -1.11
CA VAL A 100 -1.93 7.37 -2.31
C VAL A 100 -2.70 8.03 -3.43
N VAL A 101 -2.08 9.01 -4.10
CA VAL A 101 -2.64 9.68 -5.28
C VAL A 101 -1.58 9.64 -6.38
N VAL A 102 -1.96 9.17 -7.57
CA VAL A 102 -1.10 9.20 -8.76
C VAL A 102 -1.51 10.38 -9.63
N ARG A 103 -0.56 11.25 -9.93
CA ARG A 103 -0.78 12.48 -10.71
C ARG A 103 -0.08 12.38 -12.04
#